data_AF-A0A3M1ZF84-F1
#
_entry.id   AF-A0A3M1ZF84-F1
#
_cell.length_a   1.000
_cell.length_b   1.000
_cell.length_c   1.000
_cell.angle_alpha   90.00
_cell.angle_beta   90.00
_cell.angle_gamma   90.00
#
_symmetry.space_group_name_H-M   'P 1'
#
loop_
_entity.id
_entity.type
_entity.pdbx_description
1 polymer ?
#
loop_
_entity_poly.entity_id
_entity_poly.type
_entity_poly.pdbx_seq_one_letter_code
_entity_poly.pdbx_strand_id
1 'polypeptide(L)'
;MTDMRAPTDWLNSYMRRFPHTGKVVDMLLEAKALGKVEWPDWCLLPLAGWLEVVFYHKKPSGGLTLDVIADATNLSSIATWRYTQGVYRFDDDIYQALADTELSGELPCDVLLRLPEPCVYVETQG
;
A
#
# COMPACT_ATOMS: atom_id res chain seq x y z
N MET A 1 26.22 5.61 1.07
CA MET A 1 25.29 4.51 1.41
C MET A 1 24.19 5.12 2.26
N THR A 2 23.15 5.62 1.61
CA THR A 2 22.08 6.37 2.28
C THR A 2 21.29 5.40 3.14
N ASP A 3 21.19 5.69 4.43
CA ASP A 3 20.41 4.92 5.41
C ASP A 3 18.93 4.91 4.98
N MET A 4 18.57 3.88 4.22
CA MET A 4 17.20 3.64 3.79
C MET A 4 16.45 3.20 5.04
N ARG A 5 15.71 4.12 5.67
CA ARG A 5 14.81 3.80 6.79
C ARG A 5 14.06 2.52 6.44
N ALA A 6 14.16 1.50 7.29
CA ALA A 6 13.51 0.23 7.05
C ALA A 6 12.01 0.47 6.83
N PRO A 7 11.31 -0.35 6.02
CA PRO A 7 9.88 -0.17 5.80
C PRO A 7 9.08 -0.17 7.13
N THR A 8 9.61 -0.83 8.16
CA THR A 8 9.10 -0.76 9.54
C THR A 8 9.18 0.64 10.16
N ASP A 9 10.23 1.42 9.91
CA ASP A 9 10.35 2.80 10.40
C ASP A 9 9.33 3.72 9.74
N TRP A 10 9.11 3.54 8.43
CA TRP A 10 8.06 4.23 7.68
C TRP A 10 6.68 3.89 8.25
N LEU A 11 6.41 2.60 8.45
CA LEU A 11 5.18 2.13 9.06
C LEU A 11 4.96 2.78 10.43
N ASN A 12 5.96 2.71 11.32
CA ASN A 12 5.89 3.30 12.65
C ASN A 12 5.65 4.82 12.61
N SER A 13 6.30 5.52 11.67
CA SER A 13 6.08 6.95 11.44
C SER A 13 4.63 7.26 11.05
N TYR A 14 4.08 6.53 10.08
CA TYR A 14 2.70 6.73 9.63
C TYR A 14 1.67 6.33 10.68
N MET A 15 1.91 5.25 11.42
CA MET A 15 1.00 4.83 12.49
C MET A 15 0.95 5.83 13.65
N ARG A 16 2.05 6.52 13.96
CA ARG A 16 2.05 7.63 14.92
C ARG A 16 1.28 8.85 14.40
N ARG A 17 1.38 9.14 13.10
CA ARG A 17 0.71 10.28 12.46
C ARG A 17 -0.79 10.06 12.28
N PHE A 18 -1.21 8.81 12.07
CA PHE A 18 -2.61 8.40 11.85
C PHE A 18 -3.02 7.27 12.81
N PRO A 19 -3.07 7.52 14.13
CA PRO A 19 -3.22 6.47 15.16
C PRO A 19 -4.54 5.67 15.10
N HIS A 20 -5.58 6.19 14.45
CA HIS A 20 -6.86 5.50 14.29
C HIS A 20 -7.02 4.81 12.93
N THR A 21 -5.91 4.60 12.19
CA THR A 21 -5.93 3.92 10.89
C THR A 21 -6.66 2.57 10.96
N GLY A 22 -6.33 1.72 11.94
CA GLY A 22 -6.98 0.41 12.10
C GLY A 22 -8.50 0.53 12.26
N LYS A 23 -8.96 1.40 13.17
CA LYS A 23 -10.38 1.65 13.40
C LYS A 23 -11.13 2.06 12.13
N VAL A 24 -10.60 3.01 11.37
CA VAL A 24 -11.27 3.49 10.15
C VAL A 24 -11.27 2.41 9.06
N VAL A 25 -10.18 1.65 8.94
CA VAL A 25 -10.10 0.49 8.03
C VAL A 25 -11.16 -0.55 8.39
N ASP A 26 -11.28 -0.93 9.66
CA ASP A 26 -12.27 -1.92 10.11
C ASP A 26 -13.70 -1.46 9.80
N MET A 27 -14.01 -0.18 10.04
CA MET A 27 -15.31 0.42 9.71
C MET A 27 -15.63 0.34 8.20
N LEU A 28 -14.64 0.57 7.34
CA LEU A 28 -14.81 0.52 5.89
C LEU A 28 -14.95 -0.93 5.40
N LEU A 29 -14.18 -1.87 5.96
CA LEU A 29 -14.30 -3.30 5.66
C LEU A 29 -15.67 -3.85 6.11
N GLU A 30 -16.17 -3.43 7.27
CA GLU A 30 -17.52 -3.77 7.73
C GLU A 30 -18.58 -3.20 6.78
N ALA A 31 -18.42 -1.95 6.33
CA ALA A 31 -19.34 -1.36 5.36
C ALA A 31 -19.35 -2.14 4.03
N LYS A 32 -18.19 -2.63 3.55
CA LYS A 32 -18.11 -3.53 2.38
C LYS A 32 -18.78 -4.87 2.65
N ALA A 33 -18.54 -5.49 3.81
CA ALA A 33 -19.15 -6.76 4.19
C ALA A 33 -20.69 -6.68 4.26
N LEU A 34 -21.23 -5.51 4.62
CA LEU A 34 -22.67 -5.22 4.63
C LEU A 34 -23.22 -4.77 3.27
N GLY A 35 -22.40 -4.71 2.21
CA GLY A 35 -22.82 -4.30 0.87
C GLY A 35 -23.16 -2.81 0.74
N LYS A 36 -22.69 -1.96 1.67
CA LYS A 36 -22.94 -0.50 1.62
C LYS A 36 -22.00 0.25 0.67
N VAL A 37 -20.87 -0.36 0.36
CA VAL A 37 -19.81 0.12 -0.52
C VAL A 37 -19.20 -1.09 -1.22
N GLU A 38 -18.67 -0.90 -2.43
CA GLU A 38 -18.09 -2.00 -3.21
C GLU A 38 -16.73 -1.64 -3.81
N TRP A 39 -15.83 -2.61 -3.80
CA TRP A 39 -14.57 -2.65 -4.53
C TRP A 39 -14.12 -4.12 -4.67
N PRO A 40 -13.18 -4.44 -5.56
CA PRO A 40 -12.73 -5.82 -5.77
C PRO A 40 -12.08 -6.45 -4.53
N ASP A 41 -12.25 -7.76 -4.33
CA ASP A 41 -11.76 -8.46 -3.13
C ASP A 41 -10.23 -8.56 -3.03
N TRP A 42 -9.53 -8.46 -4.16
CA TRP A 42 -8.06 -8.37 -4.18
C TRP A 42 -7.53 -7.04 -3.62
N CYS A 43 -8.40 -6.03 -3.46
CA CYS A 43 -8.04 -4.73 -2.93
C CYS A 43 -8.48 -4.65 -1.47
N LEU A 44 -7.53 -4.47 -0.54
CA LEU A 44 -7.86 -4.23 0.86
C LEU A 44 -8.78 -3.02 0.99
N LEU A 45 -8.28 -1.83 0.63
CA LEU A 45 -9.02 -0.58 0.54
C LEU A 45 -8.56 0.18 -0.72
N PRO A 46 -9.49 0.74 -1.52
CA PRO A 46 -9.15 1.66 -2.61
C PRO A 46 -8.62 2.99 -2.07
N LEU A 47 -7.96 3.80 -2.92
CA LEU A 47 -7.41 5.12 -2.51
C LEU A 47 -8.47 6.01 -1.84
N ALA A 48 -9.73 5.94 -2.28
CA ALA A 48 -10.84 6.65 -1.64
C ALA A 48 -11.02 6.28 -0.16
N GLY A 49 -10.89 4.99 0.20
CA GLY A 49 -10.93 4.57 1.60
C GLY A 49 -9.74 5.10 2.40
N TRP A 50 -8.56 5.20 1.80
CA TRP A 50 -7.39 5.80 2.44
C TRP A 50 -7.51 7.32 2.62
N LEU A 51 -8.19 8.01 1.70
CA LEU A 51 -8.56 9.42 1.87
C LEU A 51 -9.46 9.62 3.10
N GLU A 52 -10.43 8.72 3.33
CA GLU A 52 -11.26 8.77 4.54
C GLU A 52 -10.42 8.64 5.82
N VAL A 53 -9.39 7.79 5.82
CA VAL A 53 -8.45 7.69 6.95
C VAL A 53 -7.74 9.02 7.19
N VAL A 54 -7.25 9.67 6.14
CA VAL A 54 -6.56 10.98 6.25
C VAL A 54 -7.53 12.06 6.72
N PHE A 55 -8.73 12.14 6.16
CA PHE A 55 -9.76 13.11 6.54
C PHE A 55 -10.22 12.95 7.98
N TYR A 56 -10.36 11.71 8.47
CA TYR A 56 -10.68 11.43 9.87
C TYR A 56 -9.69 12.09 10.84
N HIS A 57 -8.40 12.17 10.47
CA HIS A 57 -7.35 12.73 11.32
C HIS A 57 -7.10 14.22 11.10
N LYS A 58 -7.00 14.67 9.84
CA LYS A 58 -6.57 16.03 9.49
C LYS A 58 -7.71 17.05 9.44
N LYS A 59 -8.95 16.61 9.19
CA LYS A 59 -10.12 17.49 8.98
C LYS A 59 -9.80 18.76 8.16
N PRO A 60 -9.23 18.63 6.95
CA PRO A 60 -8.78 19.77 6.17
C PRO A 60 -9.98 20.65 5.80
N SER A 61 -9.87 21.95 6.07
CA SER A 61 -10.92 22.95 5.82
C SER A 61 -11.09 23.30 4.33
N GLY A 62 -10.21 22.82 3.45
CA GLY A 62 -10.20 23.11 2.01
C GLY A 62 -10.41 21.91 1.08
N GLY A 63 -10.81 20.74 1.61
CA GLY A 63 -11.03 19.54 0.80
C GLY A 63 -9.73 18.83 0.38
N LEU A 64 -9.67 18.38 -0.87
CA LEU A 64 -8.60 17.53 -1.40
C LEU A 64 -7.37 18.36 -1.82
N THR A 65 -6.38 18.47 -0.95
CA THR A 65 -5.10 19.13 -1.21
C THR A 65 -4.02 18.13 -1.63
N LEU A 66 -2.92 18.61 -2.23
CA LEU A 66 -1.79 17.75 -2.62
C LEU A 66 -1.17 17.02 -1.42
N ASP A 67 -1.13 17.63 -0.25
CA ASP A 67 -0.60 16.97 0.96
C ASP A 67 -1.51 15.85 1.47
N VAL A 68 -2.84 16.01 1.32
CA VAL A 68 -3.81 14.96 1.65
C VAL A 68 -3.68 13.79 0.69
N ILE A 69 -3.56 14.07 -0.62
CA ILE A 69 -3.36 13.03 -1.64
C ILE A 69 -2.05 12.29 -1.39
N ALA A 70 -0.95 13.02 -1.14
CA ALA A 70 0.35 12.42 -0.85
C ALA A 70 0.30 11.54 0.42
N ASP A 71 -0.37 12.00 1.47
CA ASP A 71 -0.56 11.21 2.68
C ASP A 71 -1.38 9.95 2.43
N ALA A 72 -2.48 10.04 1.69
CA ALA A 72 -3.34 8.90 1.40
C ALA A 72 -2.62 7.87 0.53
N THR A 73 -1.85 8.29 -0.46
CA THR A 73 -1.05 7.40 -1.32
C THR A 73 0.08 6.71 -0.56
N ASN A 74 0.77 7.42 0.35
CA ASN A 74 1.80 6.79 1.15
C ASN A 74 1.22 5.89 2.24
N LEU A 75 0.08 6.29 2.83
CA LEU A 75 -0.61 5.48 3.82
C LEU A 75 -1.18 4.21 3.18
N SER A 76 -1.72 4.29 1.95
CA SER A 76 -2.32 3.14 1.28
C SER A 76 -1.33 2.01 1.05
N SER A 77 -0.09 2.32 0.70
CA SER A 77 0.97 1.30 0.58
C SER A 77 1.37 0.76 1.95
N ILE A 78 1.85 1.63 2.86
CA ILE A 78 2.48 1.17 4.09
C ILE A 78 1.49 0.55 5.10
N ALA A 79 0.26 1.06 5.18
CA ALA A 79 -0.75 0.52 6.08
C ALA A 79 -1.41 -0.76 5.54
N THR A 80 -1.42 -0.98 4.22
CA THR A 80 -1.78 -2.29 3.64
C THR A 80 -0.66 -3.31 3.93
N TRP A 81 0.61 -2.93 3.74
CA TRP A 81 1.75 -3.79 4.04
C TRP A 81 1.84 -4.20 5.52
N ARG A 82 1.31 -3.40 6.45
CA ARG A 82 1.30 -3.69 7.91
C ARG A 82 0.78 -5.08 8.28
N TYR A 83 -0.16 -5.64 7.52
CA TYR A 83 -0.83 -6.89 7.90
C TYR A 83 0.06 -8.13 7.73
N THR A 84 0.99 -8.08 6.76
CA THR A 84 1.83 -9.23 6.42
C THR A 84 3.30 -8.92 6.59
N GLN A 85 3.69 -7.65 6.40
CA GLN A 85 5.05 -7.14 6.45
C GLN A 85 6.04 -7.93 5.58
N GLY A 86 5.54 -8.58 4.51
CA GLY A 86 6.35 -9.40 3.62
C GLY A 86 7.42 -8.59 2.90
N VAL A 87 8.67 -9.05 3.00
CA VAL A 87 9.84 -8.47 2.33
C VAL A 87 10.40 -9.52 1.39
N TYR A 88 10.38 -9.22 0.09
CA TYR A 88 10.83 -10.08 -0.98
C TYR A 88 12.20 -9.60 -1.46
N ARG A 89 13.19 -10.49 -1.41
CA ARG A 89 14.55 -10.26 -1.90
C ARG A 89 14.82 -11.24 -3.02
N PHE A 90 15.36 -10.74 -4.12
CA PHE A 90 15.86 -11.61 -5.17
C PHE A 90 17.24 -12.13 -4.78
N ASP A 91 17.48 -13.40 -5.04
CA ASP A 91 18.84 -13.93 -5.13
C ASP A 91 19.58 -13.22 -6.27
N ASP A 92 20.88 -12.99 -6.12
CA ASP A 92 21.68 -12.19 -7.06
C ASP A 92 21.62 -12.74 -8.49
N ASP A 93 21.69 -14.07 -8.65
CA ASP A 93 21.65 -14.71 -9.97
C ASP A 93 20.26 -14.55 -10.62
N ILE A 94 19.20 -14.66 -9.81
CA ILE A 94 17.81 -14.47 -10.27
C ILE A 94 17.56 -13.01 -10.63
N TYR A 95 18.05 -12.07 -9.82
CA TYR A 95 17.94 -10.64 -10.11
C TYR A 95 18.58 -10.31 -11.46
N GLN A 96 19.82 -10.77 -11.69
CA GLN A 96 20.53 -10.51 -12.94
C GLN A 96 19.80 -11.13 -14.14
N ALA A 97 19.36 -12.38 -14.02
CA ALA A 97 18.60 -13.05 -15.07
C ALA A 97 17.30 -12.31 -15.43
N LEU A 98 16.57 -11.81 -14.42
CA LEU A 98 15.35 -11.02 -14.62
C LEU A 98 15.65 -9.66 -15.26
N ALA A 99 16.69 -8.97 -14.81
CA ALA A 99 17.09 -7.67 -15.33
C ALA A 99 17.51 -7.72 -16.80
N ASP A 100 18.16 -8.81 -17.22
CA ASP A 100 18.60 -9.04 -18.60
C ASP A 100 17.48 -9.59 -19.52
N THR A 101 16.30 -9.91 -18.96
CA THR A 101 15.19 -10.46 -19.74
C THR A 101 14.55 -9.37 -20.60
N GLU A 102 14.60 -9.53 -21.93
CA GLU A 102 13.90 -8.65 -22.86
C GLU A 102 12.38 -8.80 -22.71
N LEU A 103 11.72 -7.69 -22.32
CA LEU A 103 10.25 -7.65 -22.26
C LEU A 103 9.69 -7.49 -23.68
N SER A 104 9.00 -8.52 -24.16
CA SER A 104 8.39 -8.54 -25.49
C SER A 104 6.93 -9.02 -25.45
N GLY A 105 6.14 -8.58 -26.43
CA GLY A 105 4.72 -8.94 -26.53
C GLY A 105 3.80 -8.25 -25.52
N GLU A 106 2.59 -8.78 -25.36
CA GLU A 106 1.62 -8.31 -24.37
C GLU A 106 1.76 -9.09 -23.07
N LEU A 107 2.10 -8.38 -21.98
CA LEU A 107 2.21 -8.98 -20.66
C LEU A 107 0.84 -9.01 -19.96
N PRO A 108 0.43 -10.15 -19.39
CA PRO A 108 -0.84 -10.26 -18.71
C PRO A 108 -0.83 -9.46 -17.39
N CYS A 109 -1.59 -8.37 -17.30
CA CYS A 109 -1.64 -7.53 -16.09
C CYS A 109 -2.49 -8.15 -14.96
N ASP A 110 -3.38 -9.09 -15.27
CA ASP A 110 -4.25 -9.76 -14.30
C ASP A 110 -3.47 -10.64 -13.31
N VAL A 111 -2.21 -11.00 -13.63
CA VAL A 111 -1.29 -11.65 -12.68
C VAL A 111 -1.02 -10.77 -11.45
N LEU A 112 -1.06 -9.44 -11.59
CA LEU A 112 -0.86 -8.49 -10.49
C LEU A 112 -2.04 -8.46 -9.51
N LEU A 113 -3.18 -9.02 -9.88
CA LEU A 113 -4.34 -9.18 -8.99
C LEU A 113 -4.25 -10.44 -8.12
N ARG A 114 -3.20 -11.26 -8.31
CA ARG A 114 -2.99 -12.58 -7.68
C ARG A 114 -1.68 -12.63 -6.89
N LEU A 115 -1.20 -11.48 -6.41
CA LEU A 115 -0.03 -11.41 -5.54
C LEU A 115 -0.25 -12.26 -4.27
N PRO A 116 0.82 -12.83 -3.68
CA PRO A 116 0.72 -13.68 -2.49
C PRO A 116 0.17 -12.92 -1.27
N GLU A 117 0.32 -11.60 -1.26
CA GLU A 117 -0.11 -10.70 -0.21
C GLU A 117 -0.73 -9.43 -0.82
N PRO A 118 -1.68 -8.76 -0.12
CA PRO A 118 -2.31 -7.53 -0.62
C PRO A 118 -1.34 -6.37 -0.91
N CYS A 119 -0.18 -6.36 -0.26
CA CYS A 119 0.91 -5.43 -0.53
C CYS A 119 2.22 -6.08 -0.09
N VAL A 120 3.25 -5.96 -0.93
CA VAL A 120 4.59 -6.51 -0.69
C VAL A 120 5.62 -5.40 -0.75
N TYR A 121 6.71 -5.54 0.02
CA TYR A 121 7.91 -4.74 -0.15
C TYR A 121 8.94 -5.57 -0.93
N VAL A 122 9.31 -5.10 -2.13
CA VAL A 122 10.34 -5.73 -2.95
C VAL A 122 11.63 -4.95 -2.73
N GLU A 123 12.63 -5.58 -2.14
CA GLU A 123 13.96 -5.00 -1.99
C GLU A 123 14.72 -5.22 -3.30
N THR A 124 14.98 -4.13 -4.01
CA THR A 124 15.85 -4.14 -5.20
C THR A 124 17.27 -3.77 -4.79
N GLN A 125 18.26 -4.32 -5.48
CA GLN A 125 19.63 -3.83 -5.35
C GLN A 125 19.65 -2.36 -5.80
N GLY A 126 20.23 -1.50 -4.97
CA GLY A 126 20.14 -0.04 -5.09
C GLY A 126 20.70 0.54 -6.39
#